data_AF-M0AB82-F1
#
_entry.id   AF-M0AB82-F1
#
_cell.length_a   1.000
_cell.length_b   1.000
_cell.length_c   1.000
_cell.angle_alpha   90.00
_cell.angle_beta   90.00
_cell.angle_gamma   90.00
#
_symmetry.space_group_name_H-M   'P 1'
#
loop_
_entity.id
_entity.type
_entity.pdbx_description
1 polymer ?
#
loop_
_entity_poly.entity_id
_entity_poly.type
_entity_poly.pdbx_seq_one_letter_code
_entity_poly.pdbx_strand_id
1 'polypeptide(L)'
;MARHNIRKVNSELNDLVKSLEDLQYYKEVHEGAFDGSAPTMTSSAAQTAEKAVETTQEDLLENAQSGGFADDETELGSDDDSGDPEVEITPEVQTQISQIRSAKKQVDDVTENIEGQLKSKREKWSTKVSAAEELQKILGGQNKDFSRTLNHMHQLLTRELMDSSGSASNFVSQWNKAVNNWEKHQSLQSFDDFQEKHDLSDSTVEDVKTLSQSQQLTLADVSLETVEEMKRVDELESAVELSL
;
A
#
# COMPACT_ATOMS: atom_id res chain seq x y z
N MET A 1 -26.42 21.44 -25.34
CA MET A 1 -26.93 20.21 -24.69
C MET A 1 -26.02 19.00 -24.91
N ALA A 2 -25.91 18.43 -26.12
CA ALA A 2 -25.14 17.20 -26.36
C ALA A 2 -23.67 17.24 -25.90
N ARG A 3 -22.92 18.31 -26.18
CA ARG A 3 -21.52 18.47 -25.72
C ARG A 3 -21.38 18.50 -24.20
N HIS A 4 -22.36 19.04 -23.47
CA HIS A 4 -22.35 19.08 -22.02
C HIS A 4 -22.58 17.67 -21.43
N ASN A 5 -23.58 16.96 -21.95
CA ASN A 5 -23.90 15.59 -21.53
C ASN A 5 -22.74 14.61 -21.76
N ILE A 6 -22.10 14.67 -22.94
CA ILE A 6 -20.93 13.84 -23.26
C ILE A 6 -19.77 14.13 -22.31
N ARG A 7 -19.47 15.41 -22.03
CA ARG A 7 -18.42 15.78 -21.07
C ARG A 7 -18.72 15.23 -19.69
N LYS A 8 -19.99 15.29 -19.25
CA LYS A 8 -20.37 14.81 -17.92
C LYS A 8 -20.21 13.29 -17.80
N VAL A 9 -20.67 12.54 -18.79
CA VAL A 9 -20.49 11.07 -18.85
C VAL A 9 -19.01 10.70 -18.89
N ASN A 10 -18.21 11.35 -19.73
CA ASN A 10 -16.77 11.10 -19.81
C ASN A 10 -16.05 11.38 -18.48
N SER A 11 -16.45 12.41 -17.74
CA SER A 11 -15.90 12.67 -16.41
C SER A 11 -16.17 11.51 -15.45
N GLU A 12 -17.40 10.99 -15.40
CA GLU A 12 -17.76 9.90 -14.50
C GLU A 12 -17.09 8.59 -14.92
N LEU A 13 -16.93 8.35 -16.23
CA LEU A 13 -16.15 7.22 -16.75
C LEU A 13 -14.67 7.32 -16.36
N ASN A 14 -14.06 8.50 -16.46
CA ASN A 14 -12.68 8.70 -16.02
C ASN A 14 -12.51 8.42 -14.53
N ASP A 15 -13.48 8.83 -13.70
CA ASP A 15 -13.48 8.53 -12.27
C ASP A 15 -13.62 7.02 -12.00
N LEU A 16 -14.45 6.31 -12.77
CA LEU A 16 -14.57 4.85 -12.70
C LEU A 16 -13.27 4.14 -13.13
N VAL A 17 -12.63 4.60 -14.21
CA VAL A 17 -11.36 4.06 -14.70
C VAL A 17 -10.29 4.19 -13.61
N LYS A 18 -10.19 5.37 -12.97
CA LYS A 18 -9.26 5.58 -11.86
C LYS A 18 -9.52 4.63 -10.69
N SER A 19 -10.78 4.44 -10.29
CA SER A 19 -11.14 3.47 -9.25
C SER A 19 -10.75 2.03 -9.62
N LEU A 20 -10.85 1.66 -10.90
CA LEU A 20 -10.42 0.34 -11.38
C LEU A 20 -8.89 0.18 -11.39
N GLU A 21 -8.15 1.24 -11.73
CA GLU A 21 -6.68 1.26 -11.65
C GLU A 21 -6.22 1.07 -10.20
N ASP A 22 -6.84 1.77 -9.24
CA ASP A 22 -6.58 1.61 -7.81
C ASP A 22 -6.88 0.17 -7.36
N LEU A 23 -8.05 -0.38 -7.74
CA LEU A 23 -8.43 -1.76 -7.44
C LEU A 23 -7.40 -2.75 -7.98
N GLN A 24 -6.96 -2.58 -9.22
CA GLN A 24 -5.98 -3.44 -9.86
C GLN A 24 -4.64 -3.38 -9.11
N TYR A 25 -4.17 -2.19 -8.77
CA TYR A 25 -2.94 -2.00 -8.01
C TYR A 25 -2.99 -2.76 -6.68
N TYR A 26 -4.00 -2.50 -5.85
CA TYR A 26 -4.10 -3.09 -4.53
C TYR A 26 -4.33 -4.60 -4.56
N LYS A 27 -5.10 -5.08 -5.53
CA LYS A 27 -5.30 -6.52 -5.74
C LYS A 27 -3.96 -7.20 -6.04
N GLU A 28 -3.19 -6.69 -7.00
CA GLU A 28 -1.92 -7.28 -7.40
C GLU A 28 -0.89 -7.25 -6.26
N VAL A 29 -0.83 -6.15 -5.49
CA VAL A 29 0.00 -6.08 -4.28
C VAL A 29 -0.45 -7.08 -3.23
N HIS A 30 -1.75 -7.18 -2.96
CA HIS A 30 -2.28 -8.08 -1.94
C HIS A 30 -2.00 -9.55 -2.26
N GLU A 31 -2.19 -9.96 -3.52
CA GLU A 31 -1.95 -11.33 -3.98
C GLU A 31 -0.45 -11.63 -4.13
N GLY A 32 0.33 -10.71 -4.72
CA GLY A 32 1.71 -10.95 -5.11
C GLY A 32 2.76 -10.72 -4.02
N ALA A 33 2.48 -9.87 -3.03
CA ALA A 33 3.42 -9.52 -1.97
C ALA A 33 3.05 -10.08 -0.59
N PHE A 34 1.75 -10.32 -0.33
CA PHE A 34 1.26 -10.68 1.01
C PHE A 34 0.49 -12.00 1.06
N ASP A 35 0.56 -12.81 -0.01
CA ASP A 35 -0.14 -14.08 -0.20
C ASP A 35 -1.64 -13.97 0.12
N GLY A 36 -2.21 -12.81 -0.18
CA GLY A 36 -3.63 -12.55 -0.04
C GLY A 36 -4.45 -13.24 -1.12
N SER A 37 -5.76 -13.26 -0.93
CA SER A 37 -6.70 -13.61 -2.00
C SER A 37 -7.62 -12.43 -2.24
N ALA A 38 -7.87 -12.08 -3.49
CA ALA A 38 -8.87 -11.07 -3.81
C ALA A 38 -10.23 -11.42 -3.18
N PRO A 39 -10.97 -10.43 -2.65
CA PRO A 39 -12.35 -10.63 -2.22
C PRO A 39 -13.19 -11.24 -3.34
N THR A 40 -14.13 -12.12 -3.00
CA THR A 40 -15.02 -12.77 -3.97
C THR A 40 -15.81 -11.79 -4.83
N MET A 41 -16.07 -10.59 -4.29
CA MET A 41 -16.78 -9.51 -4.96
C MET A 41 -15.96 -8.79 -6.04
N THR A 42 -14.66 -9.05 -6.16
CA THR A 42 -13.78 -8.38 -7.14
C THR A 42 -14.24 -8.64 -8.57
N SER A 43 -14.57 -9.90 -8.90
CA SER A 43 -15.03 -10.27 -10.24
C SER A 43 -16.40 -9.65 -10.57
N SER A 44 -17.31 -9.58 -9.60
CA SER A 44 -18.61 -8.94 -9.80
C SER A 44 -18.50 -7.42 -9.97
N ALA A 45 -17.62 -6.77 -9.21
CA ALA A 45 -17.38 -5.33 -9.34
C ALA A 45 -16.80 -4.99 -10.72
N ALA A 46 -15.84 -5.78 -11.20
CA ALA A 46 -15.27 -5.64 -12.54
C ALA A 46 -16.33 -5.85 -13.64
N GLN A 47 -17.18 -6.87 -13.53
CA GLN A 47 -18.27 -7.11 -14.49
C GLN A 47 -19.33 -5.99 -14.49
N THR A 48 -19.66 -5.45 -13.32
CA THR A 48 -20.58 -4.30 -13.24
C THR A 48 -19.97 -3.07 -13.90
N ALA A 49 -18.67 -2.83 -13.71
CA ALA A 49 -17.96 -1.73 -14.36
C ALA A 49 -17.88 -1.90 -15.88
N GLU A 50 -17.56 -3.10 -16.36
CA GLU A 50 -17.55 -3.44 -17.79
C GLU A 50 -18.91 -3.16 -18.44
N LYS A 51 -20.00 -3.65 -17.84
CA LYS A 51 -21.37 -3.40 -18.32
C LYS A 51 -21.72 -1.92 -18.34
N ALA A 52 -21.30 -1.15 -17.34
CA ALA A 52 -21.55 0.29 -17.30
C ALA A 52 -20.83 1.03 -18.44
N VAL A 53 -19.62 0.61 -18.80
CA VAL A 53 -18.86 1.16 -19.94
C VAL A 53 -19.52 0.76 -21.27
N GLU A 54 -19.86 -0.52 -21.46
CA GLU A 54 -20.50 -1.03 -22.68
C GLU A 54 -21.83 -0.32 -22.96
N THR A 55 -22.72 -0.27 -21.96
CA THR A 55 -24.02 0.41 -22.05
C THR A 55 -23.86 1.87 -22.46
N THR A 56 -22.85 2.55 -21.88
CA THR A 56 -22.57 3.95 -22.20
C THR A 56 -22.09 4.13 -23.63
N GLN A 57 -21.26 3.22 -24.15
CA GLN A 57 -20.75 3.29 -25.51
C GLN A 57 -21.87 3.07 -26.55
N GLU A 58 -22.74 2.08 -26.34
CA GLU A 58 -23.89 1.80 -27.24
C GLU A 58 -24.84 2.99 -27.33
N ASP A 59 -25.23 3.55 -26.18
CA ASP A 59 -26.17 4.66 -26.13
C ASP A 59 -25.58 5.97 -26.68
N LEU A 60 -24.27 6.21 -26.49
CA LEU A 60 -23.59 7.37 -27.08
C LEU A 60 -23.56 7.27 -28.62
N LEU A 61 -23.40 6.07 -29.17
CA LEU A 61 -23.47 5.82 -30.61
C LEU A 61 -24.89 6.02 -31.14
N GLU A 62 -25.91 5.54 -30.44
CA GLU A 62 -27.32 5.72 -30.83
C GLU A 62 -27.72 7.21 -30.81
N ASN A 63 -27.30 7.96 -29.79
CA ASN A 63 -27.56 9.39 -29.68
C ASN A 63 -26.79 10.21 -30.73
N ALA A 64 -25.56 9.81 -31.09
CA ALA A 64 -24.79 10.45 -32.16
C ALA A 64 -25.39 10.19 -33.55
N GLN A 65 -26.01 9.02 -33.77
CA GLN A 65 -26.70 8.69 -35.01
C GLN A 65 -28.09 9.33 -35.10
N SER A 66 -28.77 9.50 -33.97
CA SER A 66 -30.09 10.14 -33.89
C SER A 66 -30.02 11.68 -33.93
N GLY A 67 -28.88 12.25 -33.54
CA GLY A 67 -28.53 13.66 -33.75
C GLY A 67 -28.07 13.93 -35.19
N GLY A 68 -28.94 13.67 -36.17
CA GLY A 68 -28.68 13.96 -37.58
C GLY A 68 -28.26 15.43 -37.79
N PHE A 69 -27.21 15.62 -38.60
CA PHE A 69 -26.76 16.85 -39.24
C PHE A 69 -27.74 18.03 -39.19
N ALA A 70 -27.75 18.78 -38.09
CA ALA A 70 -28.25 20.15 -38.07
C ALA A 70 -27.00 21.04 -38.15
N ASP A 71 -26.69 21.40 -39.38
CA ASP A 71 -25.88 22.54 -39.77
C ASP A 71 -26.42 23.78 -39.06
N ASP A 72 -25.82 24.14 -37.93
CA ASP A 72 -26.14 25.38 -37.21
C ASP A 72 -25.02 26.39 -37.52
N GLU A 73 -25.03 26.88 -38.76
CA GLU A 73 -24.44 28.16 -39.11
C GLU A 73 -25.20 29.26 -38.35
N THR A 74 -24.91 29.43 -37.06
CA THR A 74 -25.37 30.58 -36.29
C THR A 74 -24.38 31.72 -36.45
N GLU A 75 -24.83 32.71 -37.24
CA GLU A 75 -24.19 34.01 -37.43
C GLU A 75 -23.76 34.64 -36.10
N LEU A 76 -22.55 35.21 -36.12
CA LEU A 76 -21.98 36.05 -35.07
C LEU A 76 -22.87 37.27 -34.80
N GLY A 77 -23.64 37.23 -33.71
CA GLY A 77 -24.52 38.31 -33.26
C GLY A 77 -24.41 38.61 -31.77
N SER A 78 -23.64 39.66 -31.45
CA SER A 78 -23.69 40.56 -30.28
C SER A 78 -23.50 40.02 -28.85
N ASP A 79 -22.57 40.67 -28.16
CA ASP A 79 -22.32 40.70 -26.73
C ASP A 79 -23.59 40.81 -25.87
N ASP A 80 -23.78 39.88 -24.92
CA ASP A 80 -24.41 40.19 -23.63
C ASP A 80 -23.97 39.22 -22.52
N ASP A 81 -24.12 39.74 -21.32
CA ASP A 81 -23.51 39.47 -20.04
C ASP A 81 -23.96 38.16 -19.31
N SER A 82 -23.03 37.60 -18.53
CA SER A 82 -23.23 36.83 -17.29
C SER A 82 -24.22 35.65 -17.23
N GLY A 83 -23.68 34.44 -17.34
CA GLY A 83 -24.29 33.21 -16.79
C GLY A 83 -23.99 32.00 -17.66
N ASP A 84 -23.12 31.09 -17.21
CA ASP A 84 -22.92 29.80 -17.87
C ASP A 84 -24.30 29.09 -17.91
N PRO A 85 -24.91 28.86 -19.09
CA PRO A 85 -26.26 28.35 -19.16
C PRO A 85 -26.31 26.98 -18.48
N GLU A 86 -27.20 26.82 -17.51
CA GLU A 86 -27.44 25.54 -16.84
C GLU A 86 -28.06 24.58 -17.87
N VAL A 87 -27.19 23.86 -18.58
CA VAL A 87 -27.62 22.93 -19.63
C VAL A 87 -28.21 21.70 -18.94
N GLU A 88 -29.54 21.56 -19.00
CA GLU A 88 -30.24 20.40 -18.44
C GLU A 88 -29.72 19.08 -19.04
N ILE A 89 -29.41 18.13 -18.15
CA ILE A 89 -29.02 16.76 -18.49
C ILE A 89 -30.28 15.98 -18.86
N THR A 90 -30.23 15.18 -19.93
CA THR A 90 -31.38 14.37 -20.34
C THR A 90 -31.59 13.17 -19.40
N PRO A 91 -32.83 12.66 -19.22
CA PRO A 91 -33.12 11.52 -18.34
C PRO A 91 -32.29 10.26 -18.65
N GLU A 92 -31.98 10.02 -19.92
CA GLU A 92 -31.16 8.89 -20.39
C GLU A 92 -29.73 9.03 -19.87
N VAL A 93 -29.14 10.22 -20.02
CA VAL A 93 -27.79 10.54 -19.53
C VAL A 93 -27.75 10.48 -18.00
N GLN A 94 -28.82 10.89 -17.32
CA GLN A 94 -28.91 10.78 -15.86
C GLN A 94 -28.92 9.31 -15.39
N THR A 95 -29.57 8.42 -16.15
CA THR A 95 -29.59 6.98 -15.87
C THR A 95 -28.20 6.38 -16.06
N GLN A 96 -27.49 6.73 -17.15
CA GLN A 96 -26.10 6.30 -17.40
C GLN A 96 -25.16 6.75 -16.30
N ILE A 97 -25.20 8.03 -15.92
CA ILE A 97 -24.40 8.57 -14.82
C ILE A 97 -24.68 7.78 -13.52
N SER A 98 -25.94 7.43 -13.27
CA SER A 98 -26.31 6.66 -12.08
C SER A 98 -25.74 5.23 -12.11
N GLN A 99 -25.73 4.58 -13.27
CA GLN A 99 -25.13 3.25 -13.46
C GLN A 99 -23.61 3.30 -13.27
N ILE A 100 -22.92 4.27 -13.89
CA ILE A 100 -21.47 4.48 -13.74
C ILE A 100 -21.11 4.70 -12.27
N ARG A 101 -21.85 5.58 -11.57
CA ARG A 101 -21.63 5.82 -10.14
C ARG A 101 -21.89 4.60 -9.28
N SER A 102 -22.90 3.80 -9.61
CA SER A 102 -23.17 2.54 -8.89
C SER A 102 -22.05 1.53 -9.09
N ALA A 103 -21.54 1.39 -10.31
CA ALA A 103 -20.38 0.55 -10.62
C ALA A 103 -19.14 1.03 -9.86
N LYS A 104 -18.85 2.34 -9.91
CA LYS A 104 -17.73 2.96 -9.20
C LYS A 104 -17.81 2.67 -7.71
N LYS A 105 -18.97 2.83 -7.10
CA LYS A 105 -19.16 2.52 -5.68
C LYS A 105 -18.83 1.07 -5.35
N GLN A 106 -19.25 0.11 -6.17
CA GLN A 106 -18.91 -1.29 -5.95
C GLN A 106 -17.41 -1.57 -6.07
N VAL A 107 -16.73 -0.90 -7.01
CA VAL A 107 -15.27 -0.96 -7.15
C VAL A 107 -14.60 -0.37 -5.90
N ASP A 108 -15.01 0.83 -5.48
CA ASP A 108 -14.48 1.50 -4.28
C ASP A 108 -14.68 0.65 -3.02
N ASP A 109 -15.87 0.07 -2.82
CA ASP A 109 -16.18 -0.77 -1.65
C ASP A 109 -15.25 -2.02 -1.59
N VAL A 110 -14.93 -2.62 -2.75
CA VAL A 110 -13.98 -3.74 -2.82
C VAL A 110 -12.55 -3.26 -2.59
N THR A 111 -12.17 -2.14 -3.17
CA THR A 111 -10.85 -1.52 -2.98
C THR A 111 -10.60 -1.22 -1.50
N GLU A 112 -11.54 -0.60 -0.80
CA GLU A 112 -11.46 -0.31 0.63
C GLU A 112 -11.29 -1.59 1.47
N ASN A 113 -11.94 -2.69 1.07
CA ASN A 113 -11.77 -3.97 1.74
C ASN A 113 -10.33 -4.49 1.62
N ILE A 114 -9.75 -4.45 0.41
CA ILE A 114 -8.37 -4.86 0.16
C ILE A 114 -7.40 -3.95 0.91
N GLU A 115 -7.61 -2.64 0.86
CA GLU A 115 -6.81 -1.68 1.63
C GLU A 115 -6.82 -1.97 3.13
N GLY A 116 -7.99 -2.33 3.70
CA GLY A 116 -8.09 -2.74 5.10
C GLY A 116 -7.24 -3.96 5.43
N GLN A 117 -7.21 -4.96 4.53
CA GLN A 117 -6.35 -6.13 4.68
C GLN A 117 -4.87 -5.76 4.55
N LEU A 118 -4.51 -4.91 3.59
CA LEU A 118 -3.14 -4.40 3.41
C LEU A 118 -2.68 -3.58 4.62
N LYS A 119 -3.54 -2.76 5.24
CA LYS A 119 -3.23 -2.04 6.48
C LYS A 119 -2.90 -2.99 7.62
N SER A 120 -3.66 -4.08 7.78
CA SER A 120 -3.35 -5.11 8.79
C SER A 120 -2.03 -5.84 8.50
N LYS A 121 -1.75 -6.15 7.22
CA LYS A 121 -0.47 -6.75 6.81
C LYS A 121 0.70 -5.80 7.05
N ARG A 122 0.52 -4.51 6.75
CA ARG A 122 1.49 -3.44 7.02
C ARG A 122 1.85 -3.40 8.49
N GLU A 123 0.85 -3.32 9.38
CA GLU A 123 1.08 -3.28 10.82
C GLU A 123 1.89 -4.47 11.32
N LYS A 124 1.52 -5.69 10.91
CA LYS A 124 2.25 -6.91 11.28
C LYS A 124 3.71 -6.87 10.83
N TRP A 125 3.97 -6.47 9.59
CA TRP A 125 5.32 -6.39 9.07
C TRP A 125 6.11 -5.23 9.68
N SER A 126 5.49 -4.08 9.91
CA SER A 126 6.12 -2.96 10.60
C SER A 126 6.56 -3.35 12.01
N THR A 127 5.75 -4.10 12.77
CA THR A 127 6.16 -4.62 14.09
C THR A 127 7.41 -5.51 13.99
N LYS A 128 7.43 -6.44 13.02
CA LYS A 128 8.60 -7.32 12.82
C LYS A 128 9.85 -6.53 12.44
N VAL A 129 9.73 -5.62 11.47
CA VAL A 129 10.84 -4.79 11.00
C VAL A 129 11.37 -3.92 12.13
N SER A 130 10.50 -3.28 12.92
CA SER A 130 10.93 -2.46 14.06
C SER A 130 11.60 -3.28 15.17
N ALA A 131 11.11 -4.48 15.47
CA ALA A 131 11.78 -5.35 16.43
C ALA A 131 13.21 -5.73 15.97
N ALA A 132 13.37 -6.05 14.68
CA ALA A 132 14.69 -6.31 14.10
C ALA A 132 15.57 -5.06 14.06
N GLU A 133 15.01 -3.87 13.78
CA GLU A 133 15.73 -2.59 13.84
C GLU A 133 16.24 -2.28 15.25
N GLU A 134 15.42 -2.54 16.27
CA GLU A 134 15.81 -2.39 17.68
C GLU A 134 16.97 -3.34 18.03
N LEU A 135 16.86 -4.62 17.66
CA LEU A 135 17.96 -5.57 17.85
C LEU A 135 19.23 -5.10 17.13
N GLN A 136 19.14 -4.72 15.85
CA GLN A 136 20.29 -4.23 15.09
C GLN A 136 20.92 -3.00 15.73
N LYS A 137 20.12 -2.09 16.30
CA LYS A 137 20.63 -0.91 16.99
C LYS A 137 21.44 -1.28 18.23
N ILE A 138 21.01 -2.29 18.99
CA ILE A 138 21.72 -2.79 20.16
C ILE A 138 23.04 -3.44 19.75
N LEU A 139 23.02 -4.27 18.71
CA LEU A 139 24.21 -4.92 18.14
C LEU A 139 25.14 -3.93 17.40
N GLY A 140 24.97 -2.63 17.57
CA GLY A 140 25.82 -1.60 16.96
C GLY A 140 25.72 -1.49 15.43
N GLY A 141 24.65 -2.02 14.82
CA GLY A 141 24.41 -1.96 13.38
C GLY A 141 25.46 -2.69 12.55
N GLN A 142 26.10 -3.72 13.12
CA GLN A 142 27.22 -4.41 12.49
C GLN A 142 26.85 -5.08 11.17
N ASN A 143 25.62 -5.59 11.03
CA ASN A 143 25.15 -6.19 9.79
C ASN A 143 24.57 -5.12 8.85
N LYS A 144 25.46 -4.48 8.08
CA LYS A 144 25.09 -3.42 7.12
C LYS A 144 24.10 -3.89 6.05
N ASP A 145 24.20 -5.15 5.62
CA ASP A 145 23.31 -5.69 4.58
C ASP A 145 21.90 -5.88 5.12
N PHE A 146 21.77 -6.39 6.35
CA PHE A 146 20.48 -6.51 7.01
C PHE A 146 19.90 -5.14 7.35
N SER A 147 20.69 -4.19 7.85
CA SER A 147 20.23 -2.82 8.10
C SER A 147 19.70 -2.13 6.83
N ARG A 148 20.32 -2.35 5.67
CA ARG A 148 19.79 -1.87 4.38
C ARG A 148 18.46 -2.54 4.03
N THR A 149 18.34 -3.84 4.30
CA THR A 149 17.10 -4.60 4.08
C THR A 149 15.96 -4.04 4.95
N LEU A 150 16.20 -3.81 6.25
CA LEU A 150 15.23 -3.22 7.18
C LEU A 150 14.75 -1.85 6.70
N ASN A 151 15.69 -0.95 6.38
CA ASN A 151 15.36 0.38 5.86
C ASN A 151 14.53 0.31 4.57
N HIS A 152 14.85 -0.62 3.67
CA HIS A 152 14.11 -0.80 2.43
C HIS A 152 12.68 -1.31 2.68
N MET A 153 12.52 -2.31 3.56
CA MET A 153 11.19 -2.81 3.96
C MET A 153 10.37 -1.71 4.63
N HIS A 154 10.98 -0.92 5.52
CA HIS A 154 10.34 0.22 6.17
C HIS A 154 9.82 1.24 5.14
N GLN A 155 10.62 1.57 4.12
CA GLN A 155 10.22 2.48 3.04
C GLN A 155 9.04 1.91 2.23
N LEU A 156 9.12 0.63 1.83
CA LEU A 156 8.04 -0.03 1.10
C LEU A 156 6.73 0.00 1.90
N LEU A 157 6.78 -0.35 3.19
CA LEU A 157 5.59 -0.40 4.06
C LEU A 157 4.96 0.97 4.31
N THR A 158 5.77 2.01 4.46
CA THR A 158 5.30 3.35 4.91
C THR A 158 4.99 4.30 3.77
N ARG A 159 5.70 4.18 2.64
CA ARG A 159 5.60 5.15 1.52
C ARG A 159 4.96 4.56 0.28
N GLU A 160 5.27 3.31 -0.06
CA GLU A 160 4.90 2.75 -1.38
C GLU A 160 3.67 1.85 -1.32
N LEU A 161 3.44 1.14 -0.22
CA LEU A 161 2.36 0.15 -0.11
C LEU A 161 0.96 0.73 -0.41
N MET A 162 0.71 1.96 0.03
CA MET A 162 -0.59 2.63 -0.15
C MET A 162 -0.56 3.69 -1.27
N ASP A 163 0.47 3.68 -2.13
CA ASP A 163 0.61 4.60 -3.25
C ASP A 163 0.28 3.89 -4.57
N SER A 164 -0.98 3.95 -4.97
CA SER A 164 -1.47 3.36 -6.22
C SER A 164 -1.03 4.11 -7.49
N SER A 165 -0.34 5.25 -7.36
CA SER A 165 0.22 5.95 -8.53
C SER A 165 1.44 5.25 -9.13
N GLY A 166 2.03 4.30 -8.38
CA GLY A 166 3.14 3.48 -8.82
C GLY A 166 2.73 2.21 -9.57
N SER A 167 3.70 1.36 -9.89
CA SER A 167 3.44 0.05 -10.48
C SER A 167 3.38 -1.03 -9.40
N ALA A 168 2.25 -1.74 -9.33
CA ALA A 168 2.08 -2.87 -8.41
C ALA A 168 3.15 -3.96 -8.63
N SER A 169 3.43 -4.32 -9.88
CA SER A 169 4.47 -5.28 -10.22
C SER A 169 5.86 -4.87 -9.70
N ASN A 170 6.18 -3.58 -9.71
CA ASN A 170 7.42 -3.05 -9.18
C ASN A 170 7.44 -3.15 -7.64
N PHE A 171 6.35 -2.77 -6.97
CA PHE A 171 6.21 -2.95 -5.52
C PHE A 171 6.39 -4.42 -5.13
N VAL A 172 5.67 -5.33 -5.78
CA VAL A 172 5.73 -6.78 -5.54
C VAL A 172 7.14 -7.32 -5.73
N SER A 173 7.82 -6.93 -6.81
CA SER A 173 9.20 -7.35 -7.07
C SER A 173 10.17 -6.87 -5.98
N GLN A 174 10.09 -5.59 -5.60
CA GLN A 174 10.93 -5.01 -4.57
C GLN A 174 10.66 -5.64 -3.20
N TRP A 175 9.39 -5.82 -2.85
CA TRP A 175 8.98 -6.47 -1.61
C TRP A 175 9.49 -7.91 -1.53
N ASN A 176 9.29 -8.72 -2.57
CA ASN A 176 9.77 -10.10 -2.58
C ASN A 176 11.29 -10.19 -2.51
N LYS A 177 12.02 -9.26 -3.13
CA LYS A 177 13.48 -9.16 -2.97
C LYS A 177 13.87 -8.80 -1.53
N ALA A 178 13.13 -7.89 -0.89
CA ALA A 178 13.36 -7.50 0.50
C ALA A 178 13.09 -8.67 1.46
N VAL A 179 11.98 -9.39 1.29
CA VAL A 179 11.64 -10.60 2.07
C VAL A 179 12.71 -11.70 1.86
N ASN A 180 13.15 -11.95 0.62
CA ASN A 180 14.22 -12.91 0.36
C ASN A 180 15.55 -12.53 1.03
N ASN A 181 15.83 -11.24 1.19
CA ASN A 181 17.01 -10.81 1.94
C ASN A 181 16.79 -10.93 3.44
N TRP A 182 15.61 -10.54 3.94
CA TRP A 182 15.20 -10.73 5.33
C TRP A 182 15.38 -12.19 5.78
N GLU A 183 14.96 -13.16 4.97
CA GLU A 183 15.10 -14.59 5.27
C GLU A 183 16.55 -15.08 5.36
N LYS A 184 17.53 -14.39 4.77
CA LYS A 184 18.94 -14.75 4.91
C LYS A 184 19.52 -14.41 6.28
N HIS A 185 18.79 -13.62 7.08
CA HIS A 185 19.24 -13.09 8.36
C HIS A 185 18.36 -13.56 9.52
N GLN A 186 17.93 -14.83 9.53
CA GLN A 186 16.95 -15.36 10.50
C GLN A 186 17.29 -15.02 11.96
N SER A 187 18.54 -15.22 12.37
CA SER A 187 18.97 -14.93 13.74
C SER A 187 18.92 -13.46 14.15
N LEU A 188 18.68 -12.54 13.20
CA LEU A 188 18.60 -11.10 13.45
C LEU A 188 17.16 -10.57 13.34
N GLN A 189 16.19 -11.43 13.05
CA GLN A 189 14.80 -11.04 12.82
C GLN A 189 14.05 -10.72 14.11
N SER A 190 14.46 -11.31 15.23
CA SER A 190 13.89 -11.07 16.54
C SER A 190 14.89 -11.41 17.65
N PHE A 191 14.60 -10.96 18.87
CA PHE A 191 15.38 -11.38 20.05
C PHE A 191 15.31 -12.89 20.28
N ASP A 192 14.15 -13.51 20.05
CA ASP A 192 13.96 -14.95 20.25
C ASP A 192 14.84 -15.74 19.26
N ASP A 193 14.87 -15.34 17.98
CA ASP A 193 15.73 -15.98 16.97
C ASP A 193 17.22 -15.78 17.28
N PHE A 194 17.59 -14.61 17.82
CA PHE A 194 18.95 -14.32 18.24
C PHE A 194 19.36 -15.14 19.47
N GLN A 195 18.46 -15.22 20.46
CA GLN A 195 18.62 -16.01 21.68
C GLN A 195 18.84 -17.49 21.34
N GLU A 196 17.96 -18.08 20.52
CA GLU A 196 18.04 -19.47 20.11
C GLU A 196 19.35 -19.74 19.34
N LYS A 197 19.76 -18.82 18.46
CA LYS A 197 20.98 -18.98 17.67
C LYS A 197 22.24 -19.05 18.53
N HIS A 198 22.29 -18.30 19.62
CA HIS A 198 23.47 -18.13 20.46
C HIS A 198 23.36 -18.84 21.81
N ASP A 199 22.28 -19.60 22.05
CA ASP A 199 22.00 -20.31 23.31
C ASP A 199 22.09 -19.37 24.53
N LEU A 200 21.49 -18.17 24.38
CA LEU A 200 21.48 -17.17 25.44
C LEU A 200 20.38 -17.47 26.45
N SER A 201 20.66 -17.24 27.72
CA SER A 201 19.65 -17.32 28.77
C SER A 201 18.62 -16.19 28.65
N ASP A 202 17.40 -16.43 29.15
CA ASP A 202 16.36 -15.39 29.22
C ASP A 202 16.86 -14.15 29.98
N SER A 203 17.67 -14.35 31.02
CA SER A 203 18.28 -13.26 31.80
C SER A 203 19.21 -12.41 30.92
N THR A 204 20.05 -13.05 30.11
CA THR A 204 20.92 -12.33 29.17
C THR A 204 20.13 -11.50 28.18
N VAL A 205 19.04 -12.04 27.63
CA VAL A 205 18.19 -11.30 26.69
C VAL A 205 17.53 -10.09 27.33
N GLU A 206 17.03 -10.21 28.55
CA GLU A 206 16.46 -9.08 29.28
C GLU A 206 17.51 -8.00 29.61
N ASP A 207 18.74 -8.41 29.95
CA ASP A 207 19.85 -7.48 30.13
C ASP A 207 20.19 -6.77 28.80
N VAL A 208 20.25 -7.49 27.66
CA VAL A 208 20.45 -6.90 26.32
C VAL A 208 19.33 -5.90 25.96
N LYS A 209 18.07 -6.22 26.27
CA LYS A 209 16.95 -5.28 26.07
C LYS A 209 17.09 -4.04 26.96
N THR A 210 17.54 -4.22 28.20
CA THR A 210 17.75 -3.12 29.15
C THR A 210 18.85 -2.17 28.63
N LEU A 211 19.96 -2.70 28.08
CA LEU A 211 20.98 -1.88 27.39
C LEU A 211 20.38 -0.96 26.33
N SER A 212 19.43 -1.49 25.54
CA SER A 212 18.74 -0.71 24.50
C SER A 212 18.02 0.52 25.06
N GLN A 213 17.41 0.37 26.24
CA GLN A 213 16.55 1.37 26.85
C GLN A 213 17.33 2.39 27.68
N SER A 214 18.33 1.95 28.44
CA SER A 214 19.10 2.81 29.35
C SER A 214 20.41 3.34 28.73
N GLN A 215 20.86 2.78 27.60
CA GLN A 215 22.18 2.99 26.98
C GLN A 215 23.38 2.68 27.90
N GLN A 216 23.14 2.16 29.11
CA GLN A 216 24.15 1.87 30.11
C GLN A 216 23.66 0.69 30.97
N LEU A 217 24.48 -0.34 31.08
CA LEU A 217 24.40 -1.31 32.18
C LEU A 217 25.66 -1.17 33.00
N THR A 218 25.50 -1.14 34.32
CA THR A 218 26.65 -1.27 35.22
C THR A 218 26.89 -2.74 35.54
N LEU A 219 28.12 -3.10 35.91
CA LEU A 219 28.43 -4.45 36.41
C LEU A 219 27.62 -4.85 37.66
N ALA A 220 27.00 -3.89 38.35
CA ALA A 220 26.10 -4.17 39.47
C ALA A 220 24.71 -4.61 39.02
N ASP A 221 24.33 -4.30 37.77
CA ASP A 221 23.02 -4.60 37.20
C ASP A 221 23.00 -5.96 36.46
N VAL A 222 24.17 -6.58 36.25
CA VAL A 222 24.35 -7.73 35.37
C VAL A 222 25.07 -8.87 36.09
N SER A 223 24.61 -10.09 35.91
CA SER A 223 25.26 -11.27 36.46
C SER A 223 26.58 -11.58 35.72
N LEU A 224 27.55 -12.19 36.41
CA LEU A 224 28.80 -12.63 35.75
C LEU A 224 28.52 -13.62 34.62
N GLU A 225 27.54 -14.50 34.80
CA GLU A 225 27.11 -15.48 33.79
C GLU A 225 26.57 -14.78 32.53
N THR A 226 25.75 -13.74 32.70
CA THR A 226 25.28 -12.90 31.59
C THR A 226 26.45 -12.24 30.85
N VAL A 227 27.42 -11.67 31.57
CA VAL A 227 28.60 -11.04 30.95
C VAL A 227 29.40 -12.06 30.15
N GLU A 228 29.57 -13.28 30.68
CA GLU A 228 30.24 -14.37 29.98
C GLU A 228 29.47 -14.82 28.73
N GLU A 229 28.14 -14.83 28.75
CA GLU A 229 27.31 -15.09 27.56
C GLU A 229 27.45 -13.98 26.52
N MET A 230 27.33 -12.71 26.91
CA MET A 230 27.48 -11.57 26.00
C MET A 230 28.88 -11.50 25.37
N LYS A 231 29.94 -11.85 26.11
CA LYS A 231 31.31 -11.91 25.59
C LYS A 231 31.60 -13.11 24.68
N ARG A 232 30.74 -14.13 24.68
CA ARG A 232 30.85 -15.28 23.76
C ARG A 232 30.27 -15.00 22.37
N VAL A 233 29.52 -13.91 22.22
CA VAL A 233 28.85 -13.52 20.97
C VAL A 233 29.51 -12.26 20.43
N ASP A 234 30.18 -12.37 19.28
CA ASP A 234 30.95 -11.27 18.66
C ASP A 234 30.12 -9.98 18.53
N GLU A 235 28.83 -10.13 18.19
CA GLU A 235 27.90 -9.02 18.01
C GLU A 235 27.58 -8.28 19.32
N LEU A 236 27.49 -9.02 20.43
CA LEU A 236 27.23 -8.45 21.76
C LEU A 236 28.52 -7.96 22.43
N GLU A 237 29.63 -8.67 22.25
CA GLU A 237 30.92 -8.26 22.79
C GLU A 237 31.29 -6.84 22.35
N SER A 238 31.03 -6.54 21.08
CA SER A 238 31.28 -5.23 20.47
C SER A 238 30.31 -4.14 20.91
N ALA A 239 29.10 -4.53 21.31
CA ALA A 239 28.06 -3.61 21.77
C ALA A 239 28.18 -3.23 23.25
N VAL A 240 28.78 -4.13 24.06
CA VAL A 240 28.92 -3.94 25.51
C VAL A 240 30.24 -3.26 25.84
N GLU A 241 30.19 -1.95 26.07
CA GLU A 241 31.29 -1.22 26.73
C GLU A 241 31.24 -1.48 28.25
N LEU A 242 32.13 -2.37 28.73
CA LEU A 242 32.31 -2.58 30.17
C LEU A 242 33.21 -1.46 30.74
N SER A 243 32.59 -0.49 31.40
CA SER A 243 33.32 0.47 32.25
C SER A 243 33.36 -0.03 33.70
N LEU A 244 34.57 -0.12 34.25
CA LEU A 244 34.84 -0.43 35.66
C LEU A 244 34.47 0.71 36.61
#